data_AF-A0A531LXZ9-F1
#
_entry.id   AF-A0A531LXZ9-F1
#
_cell.length_a   1.000
_cell.length_b   1.000
_cell.length_c   1.000
_cell.angle_alpha   90.00
_cell.angle_beta   90.00
_cell.angle_gamma   90.00
#
_symmetry.space_group_name_H-M   'P 1'
#
loop_
_entity.id
_entity.type
_entity.pdbx_description
1 polymer ?
#
loop_
_entity_poly.entity_id
_entity_poly.type
_entity_poly.pdbx_seq_one_letter_code
_entity_poly.pdbx_strand_id
1 'polypeptide(L)'
;MAKAARELLGIAEAAGSVPGRVLASLILGEAELFSGRLRAAEELLTSAAQLSAAARAPFGEALALHRLGEIALARGQKWRAGRLLQK
;
A
#
# COMPACT_ATOMS: atom_id res chain seq x y z
N MET A 1 2.92 -8.29 -13.39
CA MET A 1 3.19 -7.24 -12.37
C MET A 1 3.58 -7.81 -11.01
N ALA A 2 2.78 -8.68 -10.37
CA ALA A 2 3.09 -9.16 -9.00
C ALA A 2 4.43 -9.90 -8.85
N LYS A 3 4.91 -10.64 -9.87
CA LYS A 3 6.24 -11.30 -9.82
C LYS A 3 7.38 -10.28 -9.72
N ALA A 4 7.41 -9.30 -10.63
CA ALA A 4 8.42 -8.24 -10.63
C ALA A 4 8.39 -7.40 -9.35
N ALA A 5 7.20 -7.15 -8.79
CA ALA A 5 7.09 -6.42 -7.53
C ALA A 5 7.61 -7.22 -6.32
N ARG A 6 7.45 -8.55 -6.29
CA ARG A 6 8.08 -9.40 -5.25
C ARG A 6 9.60 -9.45 -5.39
N GLU A 7 10.09 -9.50 -6.62
CA GLU A 7 11.53 -9.43 -6.89
C GLU A 7 12.11 -8.08 -6.45
N LEU A 8 11.44 -6.97 -6.78
CA LEU A 8 11.80 -5.64 -6.30
C LEU A 8 11.81 -5.57 -4.77
N LEU A 9 10.83 -6.19 -4.09
CA LEU A 9 10.80 -6.23 -2.63
C LEU A 9 12.05 -6.93 -2.08
N GLY A 10 12.40 -8.09 -2.62
CA GLY A 10 13.61 -8.83 -2.19
C GLY A 10 14.90 -8.04 -2.41
N ILE A 11 15.02 -7.38 -3.58
CA ILE A 11 16.17 -6.50 -3.88
C ILE A 11 16.24 -5.33 -2.89
N ALA A 12 15.11 -4.68 -2.62
CA ALA A 12 15.04 -3.55 -1.71
C ALA A 12 15.34 -3.95 -0.26
N GLU A 13 14.90 -5.14 0.18
CA GLU A 13 15.23 -5.69 1.50
C GLU A 13 16.73 -5.98 1.63
N ALA A 14 17.32 -6.66 0.63
CA ALA A 14 18.75 -6.94 0.61
C ALA A 14 19.61 -5.66 0.61
N ALA A 15 19.12 -4.60 -0.03
CA ALA A 15 19.80 -3.30 -0.08
C ALA A 15 19.49 -2.39 1.12
N GLY A 16 18.60 -2.78 2.03
CA GLY A 16 18.11 -1.89 3.11
C GLY A 16 17.36 -0.65 2.59
N SER A 17 16.87 -0.67 1.36
CA SER A 17 16.22 0.46 0.69
C SER A 17 14.78 0.61 1.15
N VAL A 18 14.54 1.52 2.10
CA VAL A 18 13.19 1.85 2.57
C VAL A 18 12.28 2.36 1.44
N PRO A 19 12.72 3.29 0.56
CA PRO A 19 11.89 3.71 -0.58
C PRO A 19 11.54 2.56 -1.53
N GLY A 20 12.49 1.64 -1.78
CA GLY A 20 12.25 0.47 -2.62
C GLY A 20 11.21 -0.48 -2.03
N ARG A 21 11.28 -0.71 -0.71
CA ARG A 21 10.29 -1.52 0.03
C ARG A 21 8.90 -0.89 -0.03
N VAL A 22 8.80 0.42 0.19
CA VAL A 22 7.53 1.16 0.05
C VAL A 22 6.95 0.98 -1.35
N LEU A 23 7.75 1.22 -2.39
CA LEU A 23 7.30 1.09 -3.77
C LEU A 23 6.82 -0.33 -4.10
N ALA A 24 7.59 -1.35 -3.70
CA ALA A 24 7.24 -2.75 -3.95
C ALA A 24 5.93 -3.14 -3.23
N SER A 25 5.77 -2.73 -1.96
CA SER A 25 4.55 -2.99 -1.19
C SER A 25 3.32 -2.30 -1.78
N LEU A 26 3.47 -1.07 -2.28
CA LEU A 26 2.40 -0.34 -2.98
C LEU A 26 1.96 -1.09 -4.25
N ILE A 27 2.90 -1.48 -5.12
CA ILE A 27 2.59 -2.19 -6.36
C ILE A 27 1.92 -3.54 -6.07
N LEU A 28 2.37 -4.27 -5.05
CA LEU A 28 1.74 -5.52 -4.64
C LEU A 28 0.32 -5.27 -4.12
N GLY A 29 0.13 -4.27 -3.27
CA GLY A 29 -1.18 -3.90 -2.73
C GLY A 29 -2.18 -3.49 -3.82
N GLU A 30 -1.77 -2.68 -4.78
CA GLU A 30 -2.59 -2.30 -5.94
C GLU A 30 -2.92 -3.50 -6.84
N ALA A 31 -1.96 -4.40 -7.06
CA ALA A 31 -2.21 -5.62 -7.83
C ALA A 31 -3.26 -6.51 -7.16
N GLU A 32 -3.22 -6.65 -5.84
CA GLU A 32 -4.24 -7.37 -5.07
C GLU A 32 -5.60 -6.66 -5.11
N LEU A 33 -5.62 -5.33 -4.99
CA LEU A 33 -6.82 -4.50 -5.09
C LEU A 33 -7.52 -4.71 -6.44
N PHE A 34 -6.78 -4.54 -7.54
CA PHE A 34 -7.34 -4.70 -8.90
C PHE A 34 -7.67 -6.15 -9.25
N SER A 35 -7.14 -7.12 -8.48
CA SER A 35 -7.56 -8.53 -8.57
C SER A 35 -8.81 -8.85 -7.74
N GLY A 36 -9.40 -7.86 -7.04
CA GLY A 36 -10.54 -8.05 -6.14
C GLY A 36 -10.20 -8.72 -4.82
N ARG A 37 -8.91 -8.98 -4.53
CA ARG A 37 -8.44 -9.62 -3.29
C ARG A 37 -8.29 -8.57 -2.19
N LEU A 38 -9.42 -7.96 -1.81
CA LEU A 38 -9.47 -6.77 -0.96
C LEU A 38 -8.80 -6.96 0.42
N ARG A 39 -8.81 -8.17 0.98
CA ARG A 39 -8.14 -8.45 2.27
C ARG A 39 -6.62 -8.39 2.13
N ALA A 40 -6.06 -9.10 1.15
CA ALA A 40 -4.63 -9.10 0.88
C ALA A 40 -4.13 -7.68 0.50
N ALA A 41 -4.92 -6.96 -0.30
CA ALA A 41 -4.65 -5.58 -0.64
C ALA A 41 -4.54 -4.69 0.60
N GLU A 42 -5.50 -4.79 1.52
CA GLU A 42 -5.53 -4.00 2.75
C GLU A 42 -4.33 -4.26 3.66
N GLU A 43 -3.91 -5.52 3.81
CA GLU A 43 -2.75 -5.90 4.62
C GLU A 43 -1.45 -5.31 4.05
N LEU A 44 -1.26 -5.39 2.73
CA LEU A 44 -0.10 -4.83 2.03
C LEU A 44 -0.07 -3.30 2.09
N LEU A 45 -1.20 -2.65 1.80
CA LEU A 45 -1.29 -1.19 1.79
C LEU A 45 -1.21 -0.59 3.19
N THR A 46 -1.72 -1.26 4.22
CA THR A 46 -1.53 -0.84 5.62
C THR A 46 -0.06 -0.87 6.00
N SER A 47 0.65 -1.94 5.63
CA SER A 47 2.09 -2.05 5.86
C SER A 47 2.86 -0.97 5.10
N ALA A 48 2.49 -0.69 3.86
CA ALA A 48 3.08 0.38 3.05
C ALA A 48 2.86 1.77 3.68
N ALA A 49 1.67 2.06 4.20
CA ALA A 49 1.38 3.32 4.89
C ALA A 49 2.24 3.48 6.15
N GLN A 50 2.34 2.44 6.98
CA GLN A 50 3.16 2.46 8.20
C GLN A 50 4.65 2.66 7.89
N LEU A 51 5.17 1.92 6.89
CA LEU A 51 6.56 2.05 6.47
C LEU A 51 6.84 3.45 5.91
N SER A 52 5.94 3.98 5.08
CA SER A 52 6.07 5.32 4.51
C SER A 52 6.07 6.41 5.58
N ALA A 53 5.18 6.31 6.57
CA ALA A 53 5.13 7.24 7.69
C ALA A 53 6.44 7.20 8.51
N ALA A 54 6.93 6.01 8.85
CA ALA A 54 8.20 5.84 9.57
C ALA A 54 9.40 6.39 8.76
N ALA A 55 9.36 6.27 7.44
CA ALA A 55 10.38 6.75 6.53
C ALA A 55 10.28 8.25 6.20
N ARG A 56 9.25 8.95 6.68
CA ARG A 56 8.90 10.32 6.25
C ARG A 56 8.78 10.44 4.73
N ALA A 57 8.14 9.46 4.10
CA ALA A 57 7.89 9.38 2.67
C ALA A 57 6.43 9.75 2.36
N PRO A 58 6.08 11.06 2.25
CA PRO A 58 4.69 11.52 2.19
C PRO A 58 3.94 10.99 0.96
N PHE A 59 4.64 10.80 -0.17
CA PHE A 59 4.03 10.22 -1.37
C PHE A 59 3.54 8.78 -1.14
N GLY A 60 4.37 7.94 -0.52
CA GLY A 60 4.02 6.54 -0.27
C GLY A 60 2.88 6.41 0.74
N GLU A 61 2.87 7.28 1.76
CA GLU A 61 1.78 7.33 2.74
C GLU A 61 0.47 7.78 2.09
N ALA A 62 0.48 8.88 1.34
CA ALA A 62 -0.70 9.40 0.65
C ALA A 62 -1.30 8.37 -0.32
N LEU A 63 -0.46 7.71 -1.14
CA LEU A 63 -0.94 6.70 -2.07
C LEU A 63 -1.53 5.48 -1.34
N ALA A 64 -0.86 4.99 -0.31
CA ALA A 64 -1.36 3.86 0.49
C ALA A 64 -2.71 4.20 1.15
N LEU A 65 -2.84 5.38 1.76
CA LEU A 65 -4.08 5.84 2.39
C LEU A 65 -5.20 6.01 1.37
N HIS A 66 -4.90 6.54 0.17
CA HIS A 66 -5.86 6.63 -0.92
C HIS A 66 -6.41 5.25 -1.32
N ARG A 67 -5.53 4.26 -1.54
CA ARG A 67 -5.94 2.89 -1.88
C ARG A 67 -6.71 2.19 -0.75
N LEU A 68 -6.33 2.43 0.51
CA LEU A 68 -7.11 1.96 1.66
C LEU A 68 -8.50 2.60 1.70
N GLY A 69 -8.62 3.86 1.30
CA GLY A 69 -9.89 4.54 1.11
C GLY A 69 -10.76 3.86 0.05
N GLU A 70 -10.20 3.51 -1.10
CA GLU A 70 -10.90 2.76 -2.15
C GLU A 70 -11.38 1.39 -1.65
N ILE A 71 -10.54 0.66 -0.90
CA ILE A 71 -10.93 -0.62 -0.28
C ILE A 71 -12.09 -0.42 0.70
N ALA A 72 -12.03 0.61 1.54
CA ALA A 72 -13.10 0.92 2.49
C ALA A 72 -14.41 1.23 1.75
N LEU A 73 -14.37 1.99 0.66
CA LEU A 73 -15.54 2.26 -0.19
C LEU A 73 -16.09 0.98 -0.83
N ALA A 74 -15.23 0.12 -1.37
CA ALA A 74 -15.63 -1.16 -1.95
C ALA A 74 -16.34 -2.09 -0.95
N ARG A 75 -16.07 -1.91 0.36
CA ARG A 75 -16.73 -2.62 1.45
C ARG A 75 -17.92 -1.87 2.07
N GLY A 76 -18.35 -0.75 1.48
CA GLY A 76 -19.44 0.08 2.01
C GLY A 76 -19.09 0.90 3.27
N GLN A 77 -17.81 0.98 3.65
CA GLN A 77 -17.34 1.61 4.88
C GLN A 77 -17.07 3.11 4.68
N LYS A 78 -18.10 3.88 4.30
CA LYS A 78 -17.98 5.31 3.92
C LYS A 78 -17.27 6.17 4.96
N TRP A 79 -17.59 6.00 6.25
CA TRP A 79 -16.96 6.76 7.33
C TRP A 79 -15.45 6.50 7.42
N ARG A 80 -15.05 5.23 7.29
CA ARG A 80 -13.64 4.85 7.32
C ARG A 80 -12.89 5.40 6.11
N ALA A 81 -13.50 5.35 4.93
CA ALA A 81 -12.92 5.94 3.72
C ALA A 81 -12.68 7.45 3.89
N GLY A 82 -13.67 8.19 4.40
CA GLY A 82 -13.51 9.62 4.66
C GLY A 82 -12.35 9.93 5.61
N ARG A 83 -12.22 9.17 6.69
CA ARG A 83 -11.10 9.30 7.64
C ARG A 83 -9.73 9.05 7.01
N LEU A 84 -9.63 8.11 6.07
CA LEU A 84 -8.37 7.78 5.39
C LEU A 84 -7.97 8.86 4.37
N LEU A 85 -8.96 9.46 3.70
CA LEU A 85 -8.74 10.46 2.64
C LEU A 85 -8.57 11.90 3.15
N GLN A 86 -8.77 12.13 4.45
CA GLN A 86 -8.62 13.43 5.10
C GLN A 86 -7.30 13.58 5.91
N LYS A 87 -6.51 12.51 5.97
CA LYS A 87 -5.19 12.51 6.61
C LYS A 87 -4.17 13.20 5.71
#